data_AF-A0A0V1PFX5-F1
#
_entry.id   AF-A0A0V1PFX5-F1
#
_cell.length_a   1.000
_cell.length_b   1.000
_cell.length_c   1.000
_cell.angle_alpha   90.00
_cell.angle_beta   90.00
_cell.angle_gamma   90.00
#
_symmetry.space_group_name_H-M   'P 1'
#
loop_
_entity.id
_entity.type
_entity.pdbx_description
1 polymer ?
#
loop_
_entity_poly.entity_id
_entity_poly.type
_entity_poly.pdbx_seq_one_letter_code
_entity_poly.pdbx_strand_id
1 'polypeptide(L)'
;MHGNDKPMSEAMQALQALKYGSDQPPEELAMEYKIDGNEWFLKGKYDTAIKSYTEGIKLHCSDKNLNSILYANRGAAHFLLKNFRSCLKDCSRAKMLNPTHKKAIKRGVQCLISLGEFDAAFDWLQELKAQASSDSELDEVKSLETAIAEQRNARFELEKLREREAEKEANESTSLFIALTHRRVKFKGKKLQLGNFKVADFEIPLLAESCRVHLKDGFLLWPVLFRNAEHESLGLIKDFHEQLKFEEQLQEMAKEDPFYNPLDVELYFYSCLEPDTLVFVPLGQKLGAALSHEHYEISDNLPDFYCINKTTSYHAQFLTGMKSRQNFGFCLLPLAVSVKCKFQVKIVSQSFTRASKFAFEFRKSYTSNQAFRWEVQCDYNKRVLPVALLTQTVVSCLRDDK
;
A
#
# COMPACT_ATOMS: atom_id res chain seq x y z
N MET A 1 13.41 -3.75 -27.04
CA MET A 1 13.77 -2.82 -28.12
C MET A 1 14.20 -3.62 -29.35
N HIS A 2 13.28 -4.01 -30.25
CA HIS A 2 13.65 -4.60 -31.54
C HIS A 2 12.83 -3.89 -32.62
N GLY A 3 13.38 -2.78 -33.12
CA GLY A 3 12.92 -2.12 -34.33
C GLY A 3 13.54 -2.81 -35.52
N ASN A 4 12.70 -3.45 -36.34
CA ASN A 4 13.11 -4.09 -37.58
C ASN A 4 13.06 -3.03 -38.70
N ASP A 5 13.99 -2.07 -38.67
CA ASP A 5 14.17 -1.10 -39.75
C ASP A 5 14.96 -1.77 -40.89
N LYS A 6 14.25 -2.48 -41.77
CA LYS A 6 14.83 -2.89 -43.06
C LYS A 6 15.16 -1.62 -43.87
N PRO A 7 16.37 -1.49 -44.45
CA PRO A 7 16.71 -0.35 -45.28
C PRO A 7 15.75 -0.25 -46.47
N MET A 8 15.28 0.97 -46.73
CA MET A 8 14.36 1.29 -47.83
C MET A 8 15.04 0.96 -49.16
N SER A 9 14.38 0.17 -50.03
CA SER A 9 14.92 -0.22 -51.34
C SER A 9 15.27 0.99 -52.20
N GLU A 10 16.32 0.91 -53.04
CA GLU A 10 16.75 1.99 -53.95
C GLU A 10 15.61 2.53 -54.82
N ALA A 11 14.70 1.66 -55.28
CA ALA A 11 13.50 2.08 -56.03
C ALA A 11 12.53 2.90 -55.16
N MET A 12 12.42 2.57 -53.88
CA MET A 12 11.56 3.27 -52.93
C MET A 12 12.17 4.62 -52.52
N GLN A 13 13.50 4.70 -52.46
CA GLN A 13 14.24 5.95 -52.26
C GLN A 13 14.10 6.89 -53.47
N ALA A 14 14.21 6.36 -54.69
CA ALA A 14 14.02 7.13 -55.91
C ALA A 14 12.59 7.68 -56.04
N LEU A 15 11.58 6.86 -55.71
CA LEU A 15 10.18 7.31 -55.65
C LEU A 15 9.95 8.37 -54.57
N GLN A 16 10.60 8.22 -53.41
CA GLN A 16 10.53 9.21 -52.34
C GLN A 16 11.20 10.54 -52.74
N ALA A 17 12.33 10.49 -53.46
CA ALA A 17 13.01 11.67 -53.97
C ALA A 17 12.23 12.39 -55.08
N LEU A 18 11.50 11.65 -55.92
CA LEU A 18 10.59 12.22 -56.91
C LEU A 18 9.38 12.91 -56.26
N LYS A 19 8.86 12.34 -55.17
CA LYS A 19 7.71 12.88 -54.47
C LYS A 19 8.07 14.11 -53.64
N TYR A 20 9.14 14.03 -52.84
CA TYR A 20 9.54 15.08 -51.91
C TYR A 20 10.78 15.86 -52.39
N GLY A 21 10.86 16.14 -53.69
CA GLY A 21 12.02 16.80 -54.30
C GLY A 21 12.33 18.17 -53.67
N SER A 22 13.61 18.51 -53.55
CA SER A 22 14.11 19.72 -52.87
C SER A 22 13.72 21.05 -53.52
N ASP A 23 13.12 21.02 -54.71
CA ASP A 23 12.78 22.21 -55.50
C ASP A 23 11.35 22.71 -55.25
N GLN A 24 10.53 21.98 -54.47
CA GLN A 24 9.19 22.39 -54.09
C GLN A 24 9.21 23.39 -52.91
N PRO A 25 8.29 24.37 -52.86
CA PRO A 25 8.18 25.27 -51.73
C PRO A 25 7.78 24.50 -50.45
N PRO A 26 8.28 24.90 -49.26
CA PRO A 26 8.02 24.20 -48.00
C PRO A 26 6.52 23.99 -47.69
N GLU A 27 5.66 24.90 -48.13
CA GLU A 27 4.20 24.82 -47.98
C GLU A 27 3.58 23.66 -48.78
N GLU A 28 4.00 23.47 -50.04
CA GLU A 28 3.50 22.37 -50.89
C GLU A 28 3.98 21.03 -50.34
N LEU A 29 5.25 20.95 -49.96
CA LEU A 29 5.84 19.74 -49.39
C LEU A 29 5.18 19.36 -48.05
N ALA A 30 4.88 20.35 -47.20
CA ALA A 30 4.13 20.13 -45.96
C ALA A 30 2.69 19.67 -46.23
N MET A 31 2.08 20.11 -47.33
CA MET A 31 0.76 19.68 -47.77
C MET A 31 0.77 18.22 -48.26
N GLU A 32 1.81 17.79 -48.96
CA GLU A 32 1.98 16.38 -49.36
C GLU A 32 2.13 15.47 -48.13
N TYR A 33 3.00 15.83 -47.19
CA TYR A 33 3.14 15.09 -45.93
C TYR A 33 1.84 15.00 -45.12
N LYS A 34 1.00 16.05 -45.16
CA LYS A 34 -0.35 16.03 -44.59
C LYS A 34 -1.23 15.00 -45.29
N ILE A 35 -1.25 14.97 -46.63
CA ILE A 35 -2.05 14.02 -47.41
C ILE A 35 -1.62 12.59 -47.07
N ASP A 36 -0.32 12.31 -47.04
CA ASP A 36 0.21 10.99 -46.71
C ASP A 36 -0.12 10.56 -45.29
N GLY A 37 0.04 11.48 -44.34
CA GLY A 37 -0.36 11.25 -42.96
C GLY A 37 -1.85 10.89 -42.87
N ASN A 38 -2.71 11.58 -43.62
CA ASN A 38 -4.15 11.30 -43.65
C ASN A 38 -4.44 9.92 -44.26
N GLU A 39 -3.74 9.53 -45.33
CA GLU A 39 -3.90 8.19 -45.92
C GLU A 39 -3.51 7.09 -44.93
N TRP A 40 -2.37 7.24 -44.25
CA TRP A 40 -1.95 6.28 -43.23
C TRP A 40 -2.89 6.25 -42.03
N PHE A 41 -3.43 7.41 -41.65
CA PHE A 41 -4.42 7.54 -40.59
C PHE A 41 -5.71 6.78 -40.93
N LEU A 42 -6.22 6.91 -42.16
CA LEU A 42 -7.39 6.17 -42.63
C LEU A 42 -7.14 4.66 -42.69
N LYS A 43 -5.90 4.24 -42.98
CA LYS A 43 -5.46 2.83 -42.94
C LYS A 43 -5.24 2.30 -41.51
N GLY A 44 -5.50 3.09 -40.47
CA GLY A 44 -5.28 2.72 -39.06
C GLY A 44 -3.82 2.61 -38.65
N LYS A 45 -2.87 2.98 -39.51
CA LYS A 45 -1.42 2.94 -39.23
C LYS A 45 -0.97 4.24 -38.59
N TYR A 46 -1.36 4.45 -37.33
CA TYR A 46 -1.16 5.72 -36.63
C TYR A 46 0.32 6.08 -36.42
N ASP A 47 1.21 5.11 -36.15
CA ASP A 47 2.65 5.38 -36.02
C ASP A 47 3.26 5.93 -37.31
N THR A 48 2.88 5.38 -38.47
CA THR A 48 3.33 5.86 -39.78
C THR A 48 2.73 7.22 -40.14
N ALA A 49 1.47 7.45 -39.75
CA ALA A 49 0.83 8.76 -39.88
C ALA A 49 1.57 9.82 -39.06
N ILE A 50 1.96 9.50 -37.81
CA ILE A 50 2.74 10.38 -36.93
C ILE A 50 4.07 10.77 -37.57
N LYS A 51 4.79 9.81 -38.17
CA LYS A 51 6.04 10.08 -38.89
C LYS A 51 5.80 11.06 -40.05
N SER A 52 4.79 10.81 -40.87
CA SER A 52 4.45 11.65 -42.02
C SER A 52 4.11 13.10 -41.60
N TYR A 53 3.24 13.27 -40.60
CA TYR A 53 2.94 14.61 -40.07
C TYR A 53 4.16 15.29 -39.44
N THR A 54 5.04 14.52 -38.80
CA THR A 54 6.25 15.05 -38.17
C THR A 54 7.23 15.60 -39.20
N GLU A 55 7.42 14.92 -40.34
CA GLU A 55 8.22 15.47 -41.44
C GLU A 55 7.60 16.76 -41.99
N GLY A 56 6.28 16.81 -42.18
CA GLY A 56 5.60 18.05 -42.58
C GLY A 56 5.79 19.21 -41.59
N ILE A 57 5.80 18.94 -40.28
CA ILE A 57 6.04 19.95 -39.23
C ILE A 57 7.49 20.47 -39.24
N LYS A 58 8.47 19.62 -39.58
CA LYS A 58 9.89 20.00 -39.63
C LYS A 58 10.22 20.98 -40.75
N LEU A 59 9.37 21.06 -41.78
CA LEU A 59 9.57 22.00 -42.89
C LEU A 59 9.38 23.46 -42.48
N HIS A 60 8.83 23.72 -41.29
CA HIS A 60 8.67 25.07 -40.74
C HIS A 60 8.01 26.04 -41.73
N CYS A 61 6.98 25.59 -42.44
CA CYS A 61 6.28 26.41 -43.42
C CYS A 61 5.68 27.68 -42.78
N SER A 62 5.55 28.74 -43.56
CA SER A 62 5.09 30.04 -43.07
C SER A 62 3.58 30.07 -42.78
N ASP A 63 2.81 29.14 -43.37
CA ASP A 63 1.37 29.01 -43.17
C ASP A 63 1.02 28.45 -41.78
N LYS A 64 0.55 29.33 -40.90
CA LYS A 64 0.11 28.98 -39.55
C LYS A 64 -1.09 28.04 -39.52
N ASN A 65 -2.01 28.13 -40.49
CA ASN A 65 -3.18 27.28 -40.56
C ASN A 65 -2.79 25.84 -40.94
N LEU A 66 -1.94 25.69 -41.95
CA LEU A 66 -1.41 24.38 -42.34
C LEU A 66 -0.63 23.72 -41.18
N ASN A 67 0.24 24.48 -40.52
CA ASN A 67 0.94 23.99 -39.32
C ASN A 67 -0.04 23.57 -38.22
N SER A 68 -1.06 24.38 -37.93
CA SER A 68 -2.09 24.02 -36.95
C SER A 68 -2.78 22.70 -37.28
N ILE A 69 -3.11 22.46 -38.55
CA ILE A 69 -3.75 21.22 -39.00
C ILE A 69 -2.79 20.03 -38.84
N LEU A 70 -1.52 20.18 -39.21
CA LEU A 70 -0.50 19.13 -39.04
C LEU A 70 -0.36 18.72 -37.58
N TYR A 71 -0.26 19.68 -36.65
CA TYR A 71 -0.25 19.39 -35.21
C TYR A 71 -1.56 18.73 -34.76
N ALA A 72 -2.72 19.23 -35.20
CA ALA A 72 -4.01 18.65 -34.82
C ALA A 72 -4.19 17.19 -35.31
N ASN A 73 -3.70 16.88 -36.51
CA ASN A 73 -3.78 15.54 -37.09
C ASN A 73 -2.77 14.58 -36.46
N ARG A 74 -1.55 15.03 -36.16
CA ARG A 74 -0.59 14.25 -35.38
C ARG A 74 -1.10 13.98 -33.96
N GLY A 75 -1.70 14.99 -33.32
CA GLY A 75 -2.38 14.85 -32.05
C GLY A 75 -3.50 13.81 -32.11
N ALA A 76 -4.32 13.80 -33.18
CA ALA A 76 -5.34 12.77 -33.38
C ALA A 76 -4.76 11.35 -33.41
N ALA A 77 -3.63 11.16 -34.10
CA ALA A 77 -2.96 9.86 -34.16
C ALA A 77 -2.41 9.45 -32.78
N HIS A 78 -1.81 10.38 -32.03
CA HIS A 78 -1.38 10.13 -30.66
C HIS A 78 -2.55 9.77 -29.74
N PHE A 79 -3.71 10.41 -29.89
CA PHE A 79 -4.90 10.11 -29.10
C PHE A 79 -5.40 8.68 -29.31
N LEU A 80 -5.43 8.21 -30.55
CA LEU A 80 -5.85 6.83 -30.87
C LEU A 80 -4.87 5.79 -30.33
N LEU A 81 -3.59 6.15 -30.21
CA LEU A 81 -2.57 5.35 -29.53
C LEU A 81 -2.59 5.50 -27.99
N LYS A 82 -3.56 6.22 -27.42
CA LYS A 82 -3.66 6.56 -25.98
C LYS A 82 -2.44 7.30 -25.42
N ASN A 83 -1.67 7.96 -26.30
CA ASN A 83 -0.54 8.82 -25.93
C ASN A 83 -1.03 10.22 -25.54
N PHE A 84 -1.80 10.32 -24.45
CA PHE A 84 -2.54 11.54 -24.07
C PHE A 84 -1.64 12.76 -23.83
N ARG A 85 -0.45 12.58 -23.25
CA ARG A 85 0.51 13.68 -23.04
C ARG A 85 1.04 14.26 -24.36
N SER A 86 1.41 13.39 -25.30
CA SER A 86 1.88 13.80 -26.63
C SER A 86 0.75 14.45 -27.44
N CYS A 87 -0.45 13.88 -27.38
CA CYS A 87 -1.63 14.48 -27.99
C CYS A 87 -1.91 15.88 -27.41
N LEU A 88 -1.88 16.04 -26.09
CA LEU A 88 -2.11 17.34 -25.45
C LEU A 88 -1.10 18.39 -25.90
N LYS A 89 0.19 18.03 -25.99
CA LYS A 89 1.24 18.93 -26.49
C LYS A 89 0.95 19.41 -27.92
N ASP A 90 0.53 18.50 -28.79
CA ASP A 90 0.16 18.82 -30.17
C ASP A 90 -1.13 19.66 -30.25
N CYS A 91 -2.15 19.33 -29.46
CA CYS A 91 -3.37 20.12 -29.36
C CYS A 91 -3.11 21.54 -28.83
N SER A 92 -2.24 21.69 -27.83
CA SER A 92 -1.83 23.01 -27.31
C SER A 92 -1.11 23.83 -28.37
N ARG A 93 -0.23 23.20 -29.17
CA ARG A 93 0.46 23.89 -30.25
C ARG A 93 -0.50 24.28 -31.38
N ALA A 94 -1.43 23.40 -31.75
CA ALA A 94 -2.49 23.70 -32.71
C ALA A 94 -3.38 24.85 -32.23
N LYS A 95 -3.84 24.82 -30.97
CA LYS A 95 -4.63 25.89 -30.34
C LYS A 95 -3.89 27.23 -30.34
N MET A 96 -2.59 27.24 -30.09
CA MET A 96 -1.80 28.48 -30.11
C MET A 96 -1.61 29.04 -31.53
N LEU A 97 -1.51 28.18 -32.55
CA LEU A 97 -1.39 28.60 -33.95
C LEU A 97 -2.72 29.05 -34.53
N ASN A 98 -3.80 28.36 -34.18
CA ASN A 98 -5.17 28.68 -34.55
C ASN A 98 -6.11 28.50 -33.33
N PRO A 99 -6.44 29.59 -32.62
CA PRO A 99 -7.32 29.56 -31.46
C PRO A 99 -8.76 29.12 -31.76
N THR A 100 -9.20 29.13 -33.03
CA THR A 100 -10.55 28.70 -33.44
C THR A 100 -10.59 27.25 -33.92
N HIS A 101 -9.49 26.49 -33.78
CA HIS A 101 -9.41 25.09 -34.18
C HIS A 101 -10.15 24.15 -33.20
N LYS A 102 -11.49 24.20 -33.22
CA LYS A 102 -12.41 23.48 -32.31
C LYS A 102 -12.08 21.99 -32.13
N LYS A 103 -11.75 21.27 -33.21
CA LYS A 103 -11.39 19.83 -33.15
C LYS A 103 -10.15 19.54 -32.30
N ALA A 104 -9.17 20.45 -32.28
CA ALA A 104 -7.95 20.29 -31.48
C ALA A 104 -8.22 20.61 -30.01
N ILE A 105 -9.01 21.67 -29.75
CA ILE A 105 -9.43 22.06 -28.41
C ILE A 105 -10.25 20.93 -27.76
N LYS A 106 -11.28 20.42 -28.46
CA LYS A 106 -12.10 19.27 -28.02
C LYS A 106 -11.25 18.07 -27.63
N ARG A 107 -10.30 17.68 -28.48
CA ARG A 107 -9.40 16.56 -28.21
C ARG A 107 -8.45 16.85 -27.05
N GLY A 108 -7.99 18.09 -26.91
CA GLY A 108 -7.21 18.54 -25.75
C GLY A 108 -7.98 18.38 -24.44
N VAL A 109 -9.25 18.79 -24.40
CA VAL A 109 -10.14 18.57 -23.25
C VAL A 109 -10.24 17.08 -22.92
N GLN A 110 -10.48 16.22 -23.92
CA GLN A 110 -10.52 14.76 -23.72
C GLN A 110 -9.20 14.21 -23.17
N CYS A 111 -8.05 14.74 -23.59
CA CYS A 111 -6.74 14.35 -23.05
C CYS A 111 -6.59 14.80 -21.59
N LEU A 112 -7.00 16.02 -21.25
CA LEU A 112 -6.92 16.57 -19.90
C LEU A 112 -7.80 15.75 -18.94
N ILE A 113 -9.02 15.39 -19.35
CA ILE A 113 -9.88 14.44 -18.61
C ILE A 113 -9.15 13.11 -18.38
N SER A 114 -8.54 12.55 -19.44
CA SER A 114 -7.83 11.26 -19.37
C SER A 114 -6.58 11.31 -18.49
N LEU A 115 -5.95 12.48 -18.37
CA LEU A 115 -4.80 12.72 -17.49
C LEU A 115 -5.24 13.10 -16.06
N GLY A 116 -6.53 13.33 -15.84
CA GLY A 116 -7.10 13.78 -14.58
C GLY A 116 -6.80 15.25 -14.23
N GLU A 117 -6.44 16.06 -15.23
CA GLU A 117 -6.18 17.50 -15.11
C GLU A 117 -7.49 18.28 -15.31
N PHE A 118 -8.41 18.14 -14.35
CA PHE A 118 -9.81 18.58 -14.53
C PHE A 118 -9.99 20.10 -14.60
N ASP A 119 -9.21 20.87 -13.85
CA ASP A 119 -9.33 22.33 -13.85
C ASP A 119 -8.89 22.91 -15.21
N ALA A 120 -7.76 22.44 -15.74
CA ALA A 120 -7.31 22.80 -17.09
C ALA A 120 -8.30 22.31 -18.17
N ALA A 121 -8.93 21.14 -17.98
CA ALA A 121 -9.97 20.65 -18.89
C ALA A 121 -11.17 21.59 -18.93
N PHE A 122 -11.60 22.10 -17.77
CA PHE A 122 -12.70 23.03 -17.63
C PHE A 122 -12.38 24.38 -18.29
N ASP A 123 -11.17 24.91 -18.11
CA ASP A 123 -10.74 26.17 -18.75
C ASP A 123 -10.82 26.07 -20.28
N TRP A 124 -10.29 24.99 -20.86
CA TRP A 124 -10.36 24.75 -22.31
C TRP A 124 -11.78 24.53 -22.80
N LEU A 125 -12.63 23.93 -21.97
CA LEU A 125 -14.04 23.73 -22.27
C LEU A 125 -14.81 25.06 -22.29
N GLN A 126 -14.52 26.00 -21.38
CA GLN A 126 -15.14 27.33 -21.40
C GLN A 126 -14.75 28.12 -22.66
N GLU A 127 -13.49 28.04 -23.08
CA GLU A 127 -13.06 28.62 -24.36
C GLU A 127 -13.79 27.99 -25.55
N LEU A 128 -13.95 26.66 -25.56
CA LEU A 128 -14.70 25.97 -26.60
C LEU A 128 -16.18 26.38 -26.63
N LYS A 129 -16.79 26.53 -25.44
CA LYS A 129 -18.16 27.01 -25.26
C LYS A 129 -18.35 28.43 -25.80
N ALA A 130 -17.40 29.33 -25.55
CA ALA A 130 -17.45 30.71 -26.06
C ALA A 130 -17.36 30.77 -27.60
N GLN A 131 -16.77 29.76 -28.24
CA GLN A 131 -16.66 29.66 -29.70
C GLN A 131 -17.81 28.86 -30.36
N ALA A 132 -18.70 28.25 -29.56
CA ALA A 132 -19.80 27.45 -30.07
C ALA A 132 -20.81 28.33 -30.81
N SER A 133 -21.20 27.90 -32.02
CA SER A 133 -22.08 28.66 -32.91
C SER A 133 -23.35 27.89 -33.31
N SER A 134 -23.46 26.62 -32.91
CA SER A 134 -24.62 25.78 -33.18
C SER A 134 -25.05 25.00 -31.94
N ASP A 135 -26.32 24.60 -31.88
CA ASP A 135 -26.85 23.79 -30.79
C ASP A 135 -26.12 22.44 -30.67
N SER A 136 -25.74 21.85 -31.81
CA SER A 136 -24.96 20.61 -31.83
C SER A 136 -23.58 20.78 -31.15
N GLU A 137 -22.89 21.91 -31.33
CA GLU A 137 -21.62 22.16 -30.66
C GLU A 137 -21.82 22.40 -29.15
N LEU A 138 -22.91 23.06 -28.77
CA LEU A 138 -23.24 23.30 -27.37
C LEU A 138 -23.59 22.00 -26.64
N ASP A 139 -24.25 21.05 -27.30
CA ASP A 139 -24.54 19.73 -26.73
C ASP A 139 -23.28 18.87 -26.58
N GLU A 140 -22.31 18.98 -27.51
CA GLU A 140 -21.00 18.36 -27.33
C GLU A 140 -20.24 18.95 -26.12
N VAL A 141 -20.31 20.27 -25.92
CA VAL A 141 -19.72 20.95 -24.76
C VAL A 141 -20.35 20.44 -23.46
N LYS A 142 -21.69 20.34 -23.39
CA LYS A 142 -22.39 19.76 -22.23
C LYS A 142 -21.96 18.31 -21.96
N SER A 143 -21.81 17.50 -23.02
CA SER A 143 -21.34 16.12 -22.88
C SER A 143 -19.94 16.04 -22.28
N LEU A 144 -19.02 16.92 -22.69
CA LEU A 144 -17.68 17.01 -22.10
C LEU A 144 -17.70 17.57 -20.67
N GLU A 145 -18.60 18.51 -20.36
CA GLU A 145 -18.79 19.03 -19.00
C GLU A 145 -19.21 17.92 -18.04
N THR A 146 -20.20 17.11 -18.44
CA THR A 146 -20.62 15.92 -17.70
C THR A 146 -19.46 14.93 -17.55
N ALA A 147 -18.70 14.66 -18.61
CA ALA A 147 -17.56 13.76 -18.54
C ALA A 147 -16.45 14.24 -17.58
N ILE A 148 -16.18 15.55 -17.51
CA ILE A 148 -15.26 16.13 -16.52
C ILE A 148 -15.78 15.86 -15.11
N ALA A 149 -17.06 16.15 -14.85
CA ALA A 149 -17.67 15.99 -13.53
C ALA A 149 -17.67 14.53 -13.07
N GLU A 150 -18.09 13.60 -13.95
CA GLU A 150 -18.11 12.16 -13.68
C GLU A 150 -16.72 11.61 -13.39
N GLN A 151 -15.73 11.93 -14.23
CA GLN A 151 -14.36 11.44 -14.05
C GLN A 151 -13.69 12.03 -12.80
N ARG A 152 -13.98 13.30 -12.47
CA ARG A 152 -13.52 13.95 -11.24
C ARG A 152 -14.08 13.26 -10.00
N ASN A 153 -15.38 13.01 -9.99
CA ASN A 153 -16.05 12.32 -8.89
C ASN A 153 -15.54 10.87 -8.74
N ALA A 154 -15.38 10.14 -9.85
CA ALA A 154 -14.85 8.79 -9.84
C ALA A 154 -13.41 8.73 -9.27
N ARG A 155 -12.56 9.69 -9.63
CA ARG A 155 -11.19 9.79 -9.09
C ARG A 155 -11.21 10.08 -7.59
N PHE A 156 -12.05 11.01 -7.15
CA PHE A 156 -12.19 11.37 -5.74
C PHE A 156 -12.67 10.18 -4.89
N GLU A 157 -13.69 9.45 -5.33
CA GLU A 157 -14.19 8.27 -4.60
C GLU A 157 -13.15 7.14 -4.56
N LEU A 158 -12.37 6.94 -5.64
CA LEU A 158 -11.28 5.97 -5.65
C LEU A 158 -10.16 6.34 -4.68
N GLU A 159 -9.80 7.63 -4.59
CA GLU A 159 -8.79 8.13 -3.65
C GLU A 159 -9.24 7.94 -2.21
N LYS A 160 -10.50 8.30 -1.92
CA LYS A 160 -11.12 8.08 -0.60
C LYS A 160 -11.21 6.61 -0.21
N LEU A 161 -11.47 5.70 -1.16
CA LEU A 161 -11.45 4.27 -0.92
C LEU A 161 -10.03 3.80 -0.54
N ARG A 162 -9.01 4.24 -1.29
CA ARG A 162 -7.61 3.91 -1.02
C ARG A 162 -7.16 4.43 0.35
N GLU A 163 -7.55 5.65 0.72
CA GLU A 163 -7.27 6.21 2.04
C GLU A 163 -7.89 5.35 3.16
N ARG A 164 -9.16 4.95 3.02
CA ARG A 164 -9.82 4.07 3.99
C ARG A 164 -9.16 2.69 4.10
N GLU A 165 -8.72 2.12 2.98
CA GLU A 165 -8.01 0.84 2.96
C GLU A 165 -6.64 0.96 3.63
N ALA A 166 -5.88 2.01 3.32
CA ALA A 166 -4.60 2.31 3.95
C ALA A 166 -4.75 2.57 5.46
N GLU A 167 -5.81 3.29 5.88
CA GLU A 167 -6.11 3.51 7.29
C GLU A 167 -6.45 2.20 8.01
N LYS A 168 -7.25 1.31 7.39
CA LYS A 168 -7.54 -0.02 7.93
C LYS A 168 -6.27 -0.86 8.08
N GLU A 169 -5.41 -0.89 7.06
CA GLU A 169 -4.14 -1.63 7.10
C GLU A 169 -3.19 -1.06 8.17
N ALA A 170 -3.10 0.26 8.30
CA ALA A 170 -2.29 0.91 9.33
C ALA A 170 -2.83 0.62 10.74
N ASN A 171 -4.15 0.64 10.92
CA ASN A 171 -4.80 0.30 12.18
C ASN A 171 -4.60 -1.18 12.55
N GLU A 172 -4.73 -2.10 11.59
CA GLU A 172 -4.43 -3.52 11.78
C GLU A 172 -2.95 -3.73 12.15
N SER A 173 -2.04 -3.12 11.39
CA SER A 173 -0.59 -3.17 11.65
C SER A 173 -0.24 -2.68 13.06
N THR A 174 -0.77 -1.52 13.45
CA THR A 174 -0.54 -0.93 14.77
C THR A 174 -1.10 -1.81 15.87
N SER A 175 -2.33 -2.32 15.70
CA SER A 175 -2.99 -3.18 16.69
C SER A 175 -2.25 -4.49 16.89
N LEU A 176 -1.84 -5.14 15.79
CA LEU A 176 -1.07 -6.38 15.83
C LEU A 176 0.31 -6.16 16.45
N PHE A 177 1.01 -5.09 16.09
CA PHE A 177 2.29 -4.72 16.68
C PHE A 177 2.18 -4.56 18.21
N ILE A 178 1.21 -3.78 18.69
CA ILE A 178 0.96 -3.59 20.12
C ILE A 178 0.65 -4.93 20.79
N ALA A 179 -0.19 -5.76 20.17
CA ALA A 179 -0.57 -7.06 20.71
C ALA A 179 0.63 -8.01 20.87
N LEU A 180 1.47 -8.14 19.84
CA LEU A 180 2.67 -8.99 19.85
C LEU A 180 3.72 -8.51 20.86
N THR A 181 3.98 -7.20 20.89
CA THR A 181 4.96 -6.60 21.81
C THR A 181 4.53 -6.67 23.27
N HIS A 182 3.25 -6.39 23.56
CA HIS A 182 2.70 -6.51 24.91
C HIS A 182 2.82 -7.95 25.45
N ARG A 183 2.66 -8.94 24.57
CA ARG A 183 2.82 -10.37 24.88
C ARG A 183 4.27 -10.86 24.84
N ARG A 184 5.24 -9.97 24.56
CA ARG A 184 6.68 -10.30 24.53
C ARG A 184 7.01 -11.45 23.56
N VAL A 185 6.26 -11.54 22.47
CA VAL A 185 6.48 -12.55 21.44
C VAL A 185 7.79 -12.26 20.71
N LYS A 186 8.60 -13.29 20.51
CA LYS A 186 9.91 -13.21 19.85
C LYS A 186 9.88 -13.93 18.52
N PHE A 187 10.53 -13.35 17.52
CA PHE A 187 10.65 -13.91 16.18
C PHE A 187 12.14 -14.02 15.81
N LYS A 188 12.52 -15.19 15.29
CA LYS A 188 13.89 -15.49 14.88
C LYS A 188 14.31 -14.56 13.76
N GLY A 189 15.38 -13.80 14.00
CA GLY A 189 15.93 -12.86 13.03
C GLY A 189 15.05 -11.63 12.73
N LYS A 190 13.93 -11.43 13.44
CA LYS A 190 13.02 -10.28 13.22
C LYS A 190 12.84 -9.47 14.50
N LYS A 191 13.20 -8.19 14.45
CA LYS A 191 12.93 -7.24 15.54
C LYS A 191 11.67 -6.44 15.21
N LEU A 192 10.69 -6.49 16.10
CA LEU A 192 9.46 -5.72 15.95
C LEU A 192 9.76 -4.22 16.19
N GLN A 193 9.47 -3.38 15.20
CA GLN A 193 9.62 -1.92 15.29
C GLN A 193 8.40 -1.25 14.66
N LEU A 194 7.75 -0.33 15.38
CA LEU A 194 6.49 0.28 14.95
C LEU A 194 6.55 0.89 13.54
N GLY A 195 7.60 1.66 13.22
CA GLY A 195 7.71 2.36 11.94
C GLY A 195 7.93 1.46 10.71
N ASN A 196 8.38 0.21 10.92
CA ASN A 196 8.65 -0.75 9.84
C ASN A 196 7.74 -1.99 9.92
N PHE A 197 6.74 -1.98 10.79
CA PHE A 197 5.89 -3.14 10.99
C PHE A 197 4.84 -3.22 9.88
N LYS A 198 4.84 -4.33 9.13
CA LYS A 198 3.81 -4.64 8.14
C LYS A 198 3.21 -6.00 8.44
N VAL A 199 1.88 -6.09 8.39
CA VAL A 199 1.18 -7.37 8.64
C VAL A 199 1.60 -8.44 7.61
N ALA A 200 1.86 -8.03 6.36
CA ALA A 200 2.32 -8.94 5.30
C ALA A 200 3.66 -9.65 5.63
N ASP A 201 4.51 -9.08 6.47
CA ASP A 201 5.79 -9.69 6.87
C ASP A 201 5.60 -10.94 7.75
N PHE A 202 4.37 -11.18 8.22
CA PHE A 202 3.96 -12.32 9.06
C PHE A 202 3.21 -13.41 8.30
N GLU A 203 3.10 -13.30 6.97
CA GLU A 203 2.61 -14.40 6.13
C GLU A 203 3.56 -15.60 6.21
N ILE A 204 3.01 -16.80 6.17
CA ILE A 204 3.77 -18.05 6.16
C ILE A 204 4.02 -18.44 4.70
N PRO A 205 5.27 -18.37 4.19
CA PRO A 205 5.55 -18.57 2.76
C PRO A 205 5.22 -19.97 2.25
N LEU A 206 5.19 -20.96 3.13
CA LEU A 206 5.02 -22.37 2.80
C LEU A 206 3.55 -22.80 2.62
N LEU A 207 2.59 -21.90 2.85
CA LEU A 207 1.16 -22.20 2.77
C LEU A 207 0.53 -21.52 1.54
N ALA A 208 -0.31 -22.27 0.81
CA ALA A 208 -0.95 -21.79 -0.42
C ALA A 208 -2.03 -20.73 -0.19
N GLU A 209 -2.63 -20.71 1.01
CA GLU A 209 -3.56 -19.69 1.47
C GLU A 209 -2.80 -18.69 2.37
N SER A 210 -3.11 -17.38 2.25
CA SER A 210 -2.56 -16.36 3.16
C SER A 210 -2.96 -16.72 4.60
N CYS A 211 -1.99 -17.24 5.35
CA CYS A 211 -2.14 -17.71 6.71
C CYS A 211 -1.08 -17.02 7.57
N ARG A 212 -1.52 -16.35 8.62
CA ARG A 212 -0.70 -15.49 9.47
C ARG A 212 -1.34 -15.31 10.85
N VAL A 213 -0.53 -14.89 11.80
CA VAL A 213 -1.05 -14.36 13.06
C VAL A 213 -1.91 -13.12 12.80
N HIS A 214 -3.08 -13.06 13.42
CA HIS A 214 -3.97 -11.92 13.33
C HIS A 214 -4.72 -11.69 14.64
N LEU A 215 -5.30 -10.51 14.78
CA LEU A 215 -6.03 -10.11 15.97
C LEU A 215 -7.54 -10.22 15.73
N LYS A 216 -8.25 -10.83 16.67
CA LYS A 216 -9.73 -10.89 16.70
C LYS A 216 -10.20 -10.68 18.13
N ASP A 217 -11.12 -9.75 18.34
CA ASP A 217 -11.70 -9.43 19.66
C ASP A 217 -10.64 -9.18 20.76
N GLY A 218 -9.48 -8.61 20.39
CA GLY A 218 -8.36 -8.33 21.28
C GLY A 218 -7.42 -9.52 21.58
N PHE A 219 -7.72 -10.69 21.04
CA PHE A 219 -6.92 -11.90 21.17
C PHE A 219 -6.16 -12.23 19.88
N LEU A 220 -4.96 -12.81 20.03
CA LEU A 220 -4.21 -13.34 18.91
C LEU A 220 -4.69 -14.74 18.54
N LEU A 221 -4.95 -14.94 17.26
CA LEU A 221 -5.08 -16.26 16.66
C LEU A 221 -3.83 -16.58 15.88
N TRP A 222 -3.32 -17.78 16.09
CA TRP A 222 -2.05 -18.22 15.54
C TRP A 222 -2.23 -19.42 14.63
N PRO A 223 -1.62 -19.39 13.45
CA PRO A 223 -1.25 -20.64 12.80
C PRO A 223 -0.21 -21.34 13.67
N VAL A 224 -0.40 -22.63 13.96
CA VAL A 224 0.50 -23.43 14.79
C VAL A 224 0.72 -24.80 14.16
N LEU A 225 1.98 -25.22 14.15
CA LEU A 225 2.41 -26.52 13.64
C LEU A 225 2.72 -27.48 14.79
N PHE A 226 1.98 -28.57 14.87
CA PHE A 226 2.35 -29.72 15.68
C PHE A 226 3.15 -30.70 14.85
N ARG A 227 4.40 -30.93 15.22
CA ARG A 227 5.28 -31.89 14.56
C ARG A 227 5.21 -33.22 15.29
N ASN A 228 4.82 -34.28 14.61
CA ASN A 228 5.01 -35.62 15.11
C ASN A 228 6.48 -36.01 14.92
N ALA A 229 7.20 -36.15 16.03
CA ALA A 229 8.62 -36.48 15.99
C ALA A 229 8.87 -37.94 15.53
N GLU A 230 7.90 -38.84 15.67
CA GLU A 230 8.03 -40.28 15.40
C GLU A 230 7.66 -40.65 13.94
N HIS A 231 6.59 -40.07 13.39
CA HIS A 231 6.05 -40.46 12.07
C HIS A 231 6.25 -39.40 10.97
N GLU A 232 6.97 -38.31 11.25
CA GLU A 232 7.14 -37.16 10.35
C GLU A 232 5.81 -36.53 9.86
N SER A 233 4.69 -36.84 10.51
CA SER A 233 3.40 -36.23 10.21
C SER A 233 3.29 -34.82 10.81
N LEU A 234 2.51 -33.95 10.15
CA LEU A 234 2.34 -32.55 10.51
C LEU A 234 0.87 -32.25 10.79
N GLY A 235 0.57 -31.69 11.96
CA GLY A 235 -0.74 -31.15 12.32
C GLY A 235 -0.73 -29.63 12.28
N LEU A 236 -1.21 -29.03 11.19
CA LEU A 236 -1.32 -27.57 11.07
C LEU A 236 -2.69 -27.10 11.52
N ILE A 237 -2.71 -26.23 12.53
CA ILE A 237 -3.91 -25.49 12.94
C ILE A 237 -3.78 -24.07 12.42
N LYS A 238 -4.77 -23.59 11.66
CA LYS A 238 -4.73 -22.23 11.07
C LYS A 238 -5.02 -21.13 12.10
N ASP A 239 -5.97 -21.39 13.01
CA ASP A 239 -6.53 -20.42 13.94
C ASP A 239 -6.55 -20.93 15.39
N PHE A 240 -5.37 -21.11 15.99
CA PHE A 240 -5.26 -21.49 17.39
C PHE A 240 -5.35 -20.24 18.27
N HIS A 241 -6.45 -20.12 19.02
CA HIS A 241 -6.72 -19.01 19.92
C HIS A 241 -5.73 -18.99 21.10
N GLU A 242 -5.08 -17.87 21.37
CA GLU A 242 -4.01 -17.79 22.37
C GLU A 242 -4.43 -18.11 23.82
N GLN A 243 -5.72 -17.98 24.16
CA GLN A 243 -6.24 -18.32 25.48
C GLN A 243 -6.72 -19.77 25.61
N LEU A 244 -6.78 -20.50 24.50
CA LEU A 244 -7.15 -21.91 24.49
C LEU A 244 -5.96 -22.74 24.97
N LYS A 245 -6.25 -23.82 25.70
CA LYS A 245 -5.21 -24.71 26.20
C LYS A 245 -4.78 -25.71 25.13
N PHE A 246 -3.56 -26.22 25.26
CA PHE A 246 -3.08 -27.29 24.37
C PHE A 246 -3.92 -28.56 24.50
N GLU A 247 -4.36 -28.94 25.71
CA GLU A 247 -5.20 -30.13 25.93
C GLU A 247 -6.51 -30.07 25.13
N GLU A 248 -7.14 -28.91 25.08
CA GLU A 248 -8.41 -28.68 24.37
C GLU A 248 -8.21 -28.77 22.85
N GLN A 249 -7.16 -28.15 22.32
CA GLN A 249 -6.84 -28.20 20.89
C GLN A 249 -6.41 -29.60 20.43
N LEU A 250 -5.60 -30.29 21.22
CA LEU A 250 -5.16 -31.66 20.92
C LEU A 250 -6.34 -32.64 20.95
N GLN A 251 -7.29 -32.46 21.87
CA GLN A 251 -8.50 -33.27 21.92
C GLN A 251 -9.36 -33.12 20.65
N GLU A 252 -9.41 -31.93 20.06
CA GLU A 252 -10.06 -31.71 18.76
C GLU A 252 -9.29 -32.39 17.62
N MET A 253 -7.96 -32.27 17.59
CA MET A 253 -7.11 -32.96 16.60
C MET A 253 -7.23 -34.48 16.69
N ALA A 254 -7.37 -35.03 17.89
CA ALA A 254 -7.51 -36.45 18.16
C ALA A 254 -8.77 -37.09 17.54
N LYS A 255 -9.77 -36.27 17.16
CA LYS A 255 -10.97 -36.75 16.45
C LYS A 255 -10.65 -37.24 15.04
N GLU A 256 -9.66 -36.64 14.39
CA GLU A 256 -9.24 -36.99 13.04
C GLU A 256 -8.02 -37.91 13.05
N ASP A 257 -7.04 -37.62 13.92
CA ASP A 257 -5.83 -38.43 14.08
C ASP A 257 -5.60 -38.78 15.56
N PRO A 258 -5.92 -40.03 15.97
CA PRO A 258 -5.79 -40.50 17.35
C PRO A 258 -4.40 -40.34 17.96
N PHE A 259 -3.35 -40.15 17.13
CA PHE A 259 -2.00 -39.85 17.61
C PHE A 259 -1.98 -38.65 18.57
N TYR A 260 -2.80 -37.62 18.33
CA TYR A 260 -2.83 -36.40 19.13
C TYR A 260 -3.62 -36.53 20.44
N ASN A 261 -3.97 -37.75 20.87
CA ASN A 261 -4.68 -37.96 22.13
C ASN A 261 -3.90 -37.34 23.31
N PRO A 262 -4.46 -36.34 24.03
CA PRO A 262 -3.79 -35.67 25.15
C PRO A 262 -3.30 -36.61 26.26
N LEU A 263 -3.89 -37.80 26.39
CA LEU A 263 -3.47 -38.79 27.39
C LEU A 263 -2.16 -39.48 27.03
N ASP A 264 -1.80 -39.55 25.74
CA ASP A 264 -0.69 -40.33 25.23
C ASP A 264 0.51 -39.47 24.83
N VAL A 265 0.31 -38.15 24.70
CA VAL A 265 1.34 -37.25 24.16
C VAL A 265 1.93 -36.28 25.19
N GLU A 266 3.16 -35.87 24.91
CA GLU A 266 3.83 -34.75 25.56
C GLU A 266 4.23 -33.71 24.52
N LEU A 267 4.20 -32.43 24.91
CA LEU A 267 4.57 -31.31 24.06
C LEU A 267 5.90 -30.69 24.49
N TYR A 268 6.71 -30.36 23.49
CA TYR A 268 8.01 -29.73 23.68
C TYR A 268 8.29 -28.64 22.64
N PHE A 269 9.22 -27.73 22.98
CA PHE A 269 9.88 -26.87 22.00
C PHE A 269 11.38 -26.76 22.29
N TYR A 270 12.16 -26.42 21.27
CA TYR A 270 13.59 -26.16 21.42
C TYR A 270 13.85 -24.77 22.01
N SER A 271 14.74 -24.71 22.99
CA SER A 271 15.14 -23.43 23.57
C SER A 271 15.92 -22.58 22.56
N CYS A 272 15.56 -21.29 22.45
CA CYS A 272 16.35 -20.31 21.72
C CYS A 272 17.55 -19.75 22.50
N LEU A 273 17.68 -20.07 23.79
CA LEU A 273 18.75 -19.56 24.67
C LEU A 273 19.80 -20.63 24.97
N GLU A 274 19.42 -21.90 24.95
CA GLU A 274 20.27 -23.02 25.32
C GLU A 274 20.27 -24.07 24.19
N PRO A 275 21.43 -24.38 23.60
CA PRO A 275 21.51 -25.44 22.59
C PRO A 275 21.14 -26.80 23.21
N ASP A 276 20.62 -27.70 22.37
CA ASP A 276 20.26 -29.08 22.73
C ASP A 276 19.35 -29.19 23.96
N THR A 277 18.49 -28.18 24.16
CA THR A 277 17.60 -28.08 25.31
C THR A 277 16.15 -28.05 24.85
N LEU A 278 15.38 -29.00 25.34
CA LEU A 278 13.93 -29.08 25.16
C LEU A 278 13.23 -28.52 26.40
N VAL A 279 12.21 -27.72 26.15
CA VAL A 279 11.32 -27.20 27.19
C VAL A 279 10.00 -27.92 27.10
N PHE A 280 9.61 -28.58 28.19
CA PHE A 280 8.32 -29.25 28.32
C PHE A 280 7.19 -28.21 28.41
N VAL A 281 6.10 -28.44 27.67
CA VAL A 281 4.89 -27.61 27.66
C VAL A 281 3.75 -28.38 28.33
N PRO A 282 3.32 -27.99 29.54
CA PRO A 282 2.15 -28.59 30.17
C PRO A 282 0.91 -28.44 29.28
N LEU A 283 0.16 -29.53 29.06
CA LEU A 283 -1.01 -29.49 28.17
C LEU A 283 -2.13 -28.55 28.67
N GLY A 284 -2.23 -28.35 29.99
CA GLY A 284 -3.14 -27.37 30.59
C GLY A 284 -2.72 -25.91 30.41
N GLN A 285 -1.53 -25.64 29.85
CA GLN A 285 -1.05 -24.29 29.54
C GLN A 285 -1.77 -23.72 28.32
N LYS A 286 -2.02 -22.41 28.35
CA LYS A 286 -2.57 -21.65 27.23
C LYS A 286 -1.48 -21.37 26.18
N LEU A 287 -1.84 -21.40 24.90
CA LEU A 287 -0.89 -21.12 23.81
C LEU A 287 -0.12 -19.81 24.01
N GLY A 288 -0.81 -18.71 24.32
CA GLY A 288 -0.20 -17.39 24.49
C GLY A 288 0.87 -17.37 25.59
N ALA A 289 0.71 -18.17 26.64
CA ALA A 289 1.70 -18.29 27.71
C ALA A 289 2.96 -19.04 27.25
N ALA A 290 2.81 -20.07 26.40
CA ALA A 290 3.94 -20.77 25.79
C ALA A 290 4.69 -19.87 24.79
N LEU A 291 3.97 -19.13 23.94
CA LEU A 291 4.57 -18.20 22.97
C LEU A 291 5.30 -17.02 23.63
N SER A 292 4.88 -16.64 24.83
CA SER A 292 5.51 -15.58 25.64
C SER A 292 6.72 -16.06 26.45
N HIS A 293 7.05 -17.36 26.40
CA HIS A 293 8.09 -17.96 27.23
C HIS A 293 9.49 -17.43 26.86
N GLU A 294 10.35 -17.24 27.85
CA GLU A 294 11.68 -16.63 27.66
C GLU A 294 12.61 -17.46 26.75
N HIS A 295 12.43 -18.80 26.74
CA HIS A 295 13.16 -19.72 25.87
C HIS A 295 12.47 -19.98 24.51
N TYR A 296 11.28 -19.41 24.24
CA TYR A 296 10.57 -19.63 22.98
C TYR A 296 10.83 -18.52 21.96
N GLU A 297 11.03 -18.87 20.70
CA GLU A 297 11.15 -17.91 19.60
C GLU A 297 10.52 -18.51 18.34
N ILE A 298 9.68 -17.73 17.67
CA ILE A 298 8.96 -18.18 16.48
C ILE A 298 9.90 -18.11 15.27
N SER A 299 10.01 -19.22 14.55
CA SER A 299 10.74 -19.29 13.28
C SER A 299 9.75 -19.24 12.11
N ASP A 300 10.12 -18.57 11.02
CA ASP A 300 9.35 -18.52 9.76
C ASP A 300 7.86 -18.12 9.92
N ASN A 301 7.57 -17.27 10.91
CA ASN A 301 6.22 -16.81 11.27
C ASN A 301 5.26 -17.93 11.72
N LEU A 302 5.74 -19.14 11.94
CA LEU A 302 4.94 -20.31 12.29
C LEU A 302 5.43 -20.91 13.61
N PRO A 303 4.74 -20.66 14.73
CA PRO A 303 4.96 -21.39 15.97
C PRO A 303 4.88 -22.89 15.75
N ASP A 304 5.89 -23.62 16.20
CA ASP A 304 5.91 -25.06 16.17
C ASP A 304 6.15 -25.69 17.55
N PHE A 305 5.55 -26.87 17.74
CA PHE A 305 5.67 -27.69 18.93
C PHE A 305 5.85 -29.16 18.54
N TYR A 306 6.74 -29.86 19.24
CA TYR A 306 6.99 -31.27 19.05
C TYR A 306 6.02 -32.08 19.90
N CYS A 307 5.24 -32.91 19.25
CA CYS A 307 4.32 -33.86 19.87
C CYS A 307 4.97 -35.24 19.87
N ILE A 308 5.14 -35.82 21.05
CA ILE A 308 5.83 -37.09 21.25
C ILE A 308 4.91 -38.03 22.01
N ASN A 309 4.70 -39.22 21.47
CA ASN A 309 3.95 -40.25 22.17
C ASN A 309 4.80 -40.84 23.30
N LYS A 310 4.38 -40.67 24.56
CA LYS A 310 5.12 -41.16 25.74
C LYS A 310 5.00 -42.66 25.97
N THR A 311 4.13 -43.33 25.22
CA THR A 311 3.92 -44.78 25.32
C THR A 311 4.89 -45.57 24.44
N THR A 312 5.55 -44.92 23.48
CA THR A 312 6.46 -45.58 22.54
C THR A 312 7.91 -45.51 23.02
N SER A 313 8.74 -46.46 22.57
CA SER A 313 10.17 -46.46 22.89
C SER A 313 10.92 -45.26 22.28
N TYR A 314 10.31 -44.59 21.29
CA TYR A 314 10.84 -43.40 20.66
C TYR A 314 10.92 -42.21 21.63
N HIS A 315 10.03 -42.13 22.63
CA HIS A 315 10.06 -41.08 23.65
C HIS A 315 11.42 -40.99 24.35
N ALA A 316 11.93 -42.11 24.84
CA ALA A 316 13.24 -42.16 25.49
C ALA A 316 14.37 -41.84 24.50
N GLN A 317 14.26 -42.31 23.26
CA GLN A 317 15.26 -42.06 22.21
C GLN A 317 15.34 -40.57 21.86
N PHE A 318 14.20 -39.91 21.69
CA PHE A 318 14.13 -38.48 21.36
C PHE A 318 14.71 -37.61 22.46
N LEU A 319 14.46 -37.97 23.73
CA LEU A 319 15.00 -37.23 24.88
C LEU A 319 16.48 -37.56 25.16
N THR A 320 17.04 -38.59 24.54
CA THR A 320 18.44 -38.99 24.78
C THR A 320 19.39 -37.92 24.26
N GLY A 321 20.24 -37.41 25.16
CA GLY A 321 21.21 -36.35 24.84
C GLY A 321 20.65 -34.92 24.93
N MET A 322 19.34 -34.76 25.14
CA MET A 322 18.70 -33.46 25.32
C MET A 322 18.63 -33.07 26.79
N LYS A 323 18.85 -31.79 27.10
CA LYS A 323 18.56 -31.22 28.42
C LYS A 323 17.07 -30.92 28.51
N SER A 324 16.43 -31.29 29.61
CA SER A 324 15.01 -31.03 29.84
C SER A 324 14.80 -29.89 30.84
N ARG A 325 13.94 -28.94 30.49
CA ARG A 325 13.44 -27.89 31.39
C ARG A 325 11.93 -28.00 31.55
N GLN A 326 11.45 -27.82 32.77
CA GLN A 326 10.04 -27.67 33.05
C GLN A 326 9.63 -26.20 32.86
N ASN A 327 8.56 -25.97 32.10
CA ASN A 327 7.94 -24.66 32.00
C ASN A 327 7.08 -24.38 33.26
N PHE A 328 7.73 -23.91 34.32
CA PHE A 328 7.00 -23.35 35.47
C PHE A 328 6.51 -21.97 35.06
N GLY A 329 5.22 -21.85 34.76
CA GLY A 329 4.59 -20.59 34.38
C GLY A 329 4.72 -19.55 35.49
N PHE A 330 5.83 -18.81 35.51
CA PHE A 330 5.98 -17.66 36.38
C PHE A 330 5.09 -16.54 35.86
N CYS A 331 4.01 -16.30 36.59
CA CYS A 331 3.19 -15.11 36.46
C CYS A 331 4.06 -13.90 36.82
N LEU A 332 4.77 -13.34 35.84
CA LEU A 332 5.60 -12.16 36.03
C LEU A 332 4.67 -10.96 36.29
N LEU A 333 4.86 -10.34 37.46
CA LEU A 333 4.29 -9.05 37.85
C LEU A 333 4.34 -8.04 36.68
N PRO A 334 3.35 -7.14 36.56
CA PRO A 334 3.32 -6.14 35.50
C PRO A 334 4.49 -5.18 35.69
N LEU A 335 5.60 -5.44 34.99
CA LEU A 335 6.64 -4.44 34.79
C LEU A 335 6.05 -3.34 33.91
N ALA A 336 5.95 -2.15 34.50
CA ALA A 336 5.45 -0.95 33.84
C ALA A 336 6.17 -0.74 32.51
N VAL A 337 5.44 -0.88 31.40
CA VAL A 337 5.92 -0.48 30.08
C VAL A 337 5.98 1.05 30.09
N SER A 338 7.20 1.60 30.20
CA SER A 338 7.43 3.02 30.01
C SER A 338 7.46 3.32 28.51
N VAL A 339 6.32 3.74 27.97
CA VAL A 339 6.26 4.32 26.63
C VAL A 339 6.72 5.78 26.77
N LYS A 340 7.95 6.09 26.33
CA LYS A 340 8.42 7.48 26.24
C LYS A 340 7.95 8.08 24.91
N CYS A 341 6.76 8.66 24.89
CA CYS A 341 6.31 9.51 23.80
C CYS A 341 6.86 10.94 23.99
N LYS A 342 7.44 11.54 22.95
CA LYS A 342 7.76 12.98 22.92
C LYS A 342 6.62 13.71 22.22
N PHE A 343 5.80 14.42 22.98
CA PHE A 343 4.78 15.30 22.41
C PHE A 343 5.28 16.75 22.36
N GLN A 344 4.96 17.46 21.28
CA GLN A 344 5.19 18.90 21.17
C GLN A 344 3.87 19.63 21.45
N VAL A 345 3.69 20.12 22.68
CA VAL A 345 2.48 20.84 23.09
C VAL A 345 2.66 22.34 22.82
N LYS A 346 1.79 22.94 21.98
CA LYS A 346 1.75 24.39 21.75
C LYS A 346 0.63 24.99 22.62
N ILE A 347 1.01 25.64 23.72
CA ILE A 347 0.07 26.35 24.59
C ILE A 347 -0.21 27.73 23.98
N VAL A 348 -1.47 28.03 23.66
CA VAL A 348 -1.92 29.38 23.30
C VAL A 348 -2.63 29.97 24.52
N SER A 349 -1.93 30.82 25.27
CA SER A 349 -2.51 31.61 26.36
C SER A 349 -2.24 33.08 26.10
N GLN A 350 -3.25 33.94 26.31
CA GLN A 350 -3.19 35.38 26.05
C GLN A 350 -2.34 36.19 27.05
N SER A 351 -1.60 35.54 27.98
CA SER A 351 -0.98 36.27 29.09
C SER A 351 0.39 35.78 29.58
N PHE A 352 1.21 35.12 28.75
CA PHE A 352 2.61 34.80 29.14
C PHE A 352 3.64 34.99 28.01
N THR A 353 4.61 35.87 28.23
CA THR A 353 5.66 36.29 27.27
C THR A 353 7.05 35.69 27.54
N ARG A 354 7.17 34.48 28.09
CA ARG A 354 8.47 33.78 28.19
C ARG A 354 8.38 32.28 27.93
N ALA A 355 9.20 31.81 26.99
CA ALA A 355 9.39 30.40 26.67
C ALA A 355 9.87 29.64 27.91
N SER A 356 9.00 28.79 28.46
CA SER A 356 9.31 27.94 29.60
C SER A 356 9.26 26.48 29.16
N LYS A 357 10.24 25.68 29.58
CA LYS A 357 10.25 24.22 29.35
C LYS A 357 9.33 23.57 30.38
N PHE A 358 8.28 22.91 29.91
CA PHE A 358 7.41 22.09 30.74
C PHE A 358 7.81 20.62 30.60
N ALA A 359 7.88 19.91 31.72
CA ALA A 359 7.95 18.46 31.74
C ALA A 359 6.58 17.92 32.15
N PHE A 360 6.01 17.04 31.32
CA PHE A 360 4.76 16.37 31.60
C PHE A 360 5.06 14.92 31.93
N GLU A 361 4.58 14.45 33.08
CA GLU A 361 4.62 13.05 33.46
C GLU A 361 3.20 12.49 33.34
N PHE A 362 3.00 11.51 32.47
CA PHE A 362 1.72 10.82 32.33
C PHE A 362 1.77 9.55 33.17
N ARG A 363 0.94 9.49 34.20
CA ARG A 363 0.80 8.29 35.04
C ARG A 363 -0.48 7.55 34.73
N LYS A 364 -0.37 6.23 34.65
CA LYS A 364 -1.51 5.32 34.50
C LYS A 364 -2.05 4.97 35.89
N SER A 365 -3.22 5.48 36.25
CA SER A 365 -3.93 5.04 37.45
C SER A 365 -4.82 3.84 37.12
N TYR A 366 -4.63 2.71 37.80
CA TYR A 366 -5.55 1.58 37.72
C TYR A 366 -6.75 1.83 38.65
N THR A 367 -7.89 2.22 38.10
CA THR A 367 -9.17 2.18 38.82
C THR A 367 -10.06 1.10 38.23
N SER A 368 -10.73 0.35 39.11
CA SER A 368 -11.45 -0.90 38.85
C SER A 368 -12.70 -0.80 37.97
N ASN A 369 -13.03 0.37 37.44
CA ASN A 369 -14.14 0.56 36.51
C ASN A 369 -13.60 1.12 35.18
N GLN A 370 -14.11 0.56 34.09
CA GLN A 370 -13.74 0.75 32.68
C GLN A 370 -13.84 2.20 32.16
N ALA A 371 -13.08 3.12 32.74
CA ALA A 371 -12.89 4.47 32.23
C ALA A 371 -11.41 4.82 32.31
N PHE A 372 -10.79 5.01 31.15
CA PHE A 372 -9.41 5.47 31.02
C PHE A 372 -9.32 6.91 31.52
N ARG A 373 -8.59 7.15 32.62
CA ARG A 373 -8.30 8.51 33.10
C ARG A 373 -6.79 8.73 32.99
N TRP A 374 -6.39 9.73 32.20
CA TRP A 374 -5.02 10.22 32.14
C TRP A 374 -4.90 11.38 33.11
N GLU A 375 -4.02 11.27 34.10
CA GLU A 375 -3.63 12.40 34.95
C GLU A 375 -2.42 13.09 34.35
N VAL A 376 -2.58 14.38 34.03
CA VAL A 376 -1.49 15.24 33.55
C VAL A 376 -0.94 16.00 34.74
N GLN A 377 0.26 15.66 35.18
CA GLN A 377 0.96 16.40 36.22
C GLN A 377 1.91 17.40 35.55
N CYS A 378 1.70 18.68 35.81
CA CYS A 378 2.53 19.77 35.29
C CYS A 378 3.46 20.25 36.42
N ASP A 379 4.77 20.10 36.23
CA ASP A 379 5.77 20.54 37.19
C ASP A 379 6.30 21.92 36.80
N TYR A 380 6.01 22.94 37.62
CA TYR A 380 6.53 24.30 37.45
C TYR A 380 7.40 24.66 38.65
N ASN A 381 8.72 24.84 38.43
CA ASN A 381 9.69 25.20 39.49
C ASN A 381 9.56 24.36 40.77
N LYS A 382 9.44 23.03 40.64
CA LYS A 382 9.30 22.07 41.75
C LYS A 382 8.07 22.27 42.65
N ARG A 383 7.00 22.89 42.14
CA ARG A 383 5.69 22.95 42.81
C ARG A 383 4.66 22.15 42.03
N VAL A 384 4.02 21.20 42.71
CA VAL A 384 2.89 20.42 42.17
C VAL A 384 1.64 21.30 42.15
N LEU A 385 1.07 21.55 40.97
CA LEU A 385 -0.20 22.26 40.83
C LEU A 385 -1.38 21.28 40.76
N PRO A 386 -2.50 21.53 41.48
CA PRO A 386 -3.67 20.66 41.43
C PRO A 386 -4.41 20.75 40.08
N VAL A 387 -4.88 19.59 39.60
CA VAL A 387 -5.50 19.35 38.27
C VAL A 387 -6.71 20.23 37.95
N ALA A 388 -7.38 20.80 38.97
CA ALA A 388 -8.58 21.62 38.79
C ALA A 388 -8.36 22.94 38.01
N LEU A 389 -7.12 23.42 37.88
CA LEU A 389 -6.79 24.69 37.22
C LEU A 389 -6.66 24.61 35.68
N LEU A 390 -6.72 23.41 35.08
CA LEU A 390 -6.46 23.19 33.64
C LEU A 390 -7.72 22.95 32.79
N THR A 391 -8.91 23.07 33.36
CA THR A 391 -10.20 22.68 32.75
C THR A 391 -10.66 23.55 31.56
N GLN A 392 -9.90 24.56 31.14
CA GLN A 392 -10.20 25.40 29.96
C GLN A 392 -9.25 25.21 28.77
N THR A 393 -8.55 24.08 28.68
CA THR A 393 -7.61 23.85 27.56
C THR A 393 -8.11 22.74 26.64
N VAL A 394 -8.60 23.12 25.47
CA VAL A 394 -8.92 22.19 24.37
C VAL A 394 -7.61 21.59 23.87
N VAL A 395 -7.41 20.29 24.10
CA VAL A 395 -6.28 19.53 23.54
C VAL A 395 -6.66 19.13 22.12
N SER A 396 -6.18 19.85 21.11
CA SER A 396 -6.20 19.40 19.73
C SER A 396 -4.91 18.67 19.40
N CYS A 397 -5.03 17.41 18.97
CA CYS A 397 -3.91 16.59 18.52
C CYS A 397 -3.49 17.07 17.13
N LEU A 398 -2.28 17.64 17.00
CA LEU A 398 -1.69 18.02 15.72
C LEU A 398 -0.60 17.00 15.38
N ARG A 399 -0.87 16.22 14.31
CA ARG A 399 0.04 15.42 13.45
C ARG A 399 1.37 14.93 14.05
N ASP A 400 1.51 13.60 14.04
CA ASP A 400 2.79 12.91 14.17
C ASP A 400 3.69 13.23 12.96
N ASP A 401 4.79 13.94 13.23
CA ASP A 401 5.99 13.92 12.39
C ASP A 401 7.11 13.18 13.16
N LYS A 402 7.51 12.04 12.57
CA LYS A 402 8.66 11.16 12.84
C LYS A 402 8.48 9.96 13.76
#